data_AF-A0A2U3JWS8-F1
#
_entry.id   AF-A0A2U3JWS8-F1
#
_cell.length_a   1.000
_cell.length_b   1.000
_cell.length_c   1.000
_cell.angle_alpha   90.00
_cell.angle_beta   90.00
_cell.angle_gamma   90.00
#
_symmetry.space_group_name_H-M   'P 1'
#
loop_
_entity.id
_entity.type
_entity.pdbx_description
1 polymer ?
#
loop_
_entity_poly.entity_id
_entity_poly.type
_entity_poly.pdbx_seq_one_letter_code
_entity_poly.pdbx_strand_id
1 'polypeptide(L)'
;MLKYWDQKMAYVYAMVSKVPADQKKSVLYTSKDLSSVSGKNVWGNDLITASGGINSAAEITESSSKVSVEQIMKWNPDVIIVQKNGNAAEQLKKDPRISDLKAIKSGQVFEVPIGAFWWDRPSPESPLGFMWLATKLYPEYTKDIDLKKESKEFFKEFYNYDLSDEEYNSFF
;
A
#
# COMPACT_ATOMS: atom_id res chain seq x y z
N MET A 1 14.03 -17.57 -3.81
CA MET A 1 13.73 -16.15 -3.55
C MET A 1 13.44 -15.36 -4.84
N LEU A 2 14.38 -15.19 -5.78
CA LEU A 2 14.09 -14.44 -7.04
C LEU A 2 12.91 -15.02 -7.83
N LYS A 3 12.90 -16.35 -8.05
CA LYS A 3 11.77 -17.04 -8.69
C LYS A 3 10.44 -16.82 -7.97
N TYR A 4 10.44 -16.82 -6.64
CA TYR A 4 9.24 -16.54 -5.85
C TYR A 4 8.74 -15.12 -6.10
N TRP A 5 9.65 -14.14 -6.08
CA TRP A 5 9.35 -12.75 -6.40
C TRP A 5 8.73 -12.61 -7.79
N ASP A 6 9.37 -13.19 -8.83
CA ASP A 6 8.86 -13.15 -10.19
C ASP A 6 7.46 -13.75 -10.30
N GLN A 7 7.24 -14.89 -9.64
CA GLN A 7 5.93 -15.56 -9.62
C GLN A 7 4.86 -14.72 -8.94
N LYS A 8 5.14 -14.14 -7.77
CA LYS A 8 4.16 -13.34 -7.03
C LYS A 8 3.89 -11.99 -7.73
N MET A 9 4.90 -11.38 -8.34
CA MET A 9 4.70 -10.17 -9.14
C MET A 9 3.88 -10.46 -10.40
N ALA A 10 4.18 -11.55 -11.11
CA ALA A 10 3.35 -11.99 -12.24
C ALA A 10 1.90 -12.24 -11.83
N TYR A 11 1.69 -12.81 -10.64
CA TYR A 11 0.36 -13.03 -10.09
C TYR A 11 -0.38 -11.72 -9.82
N VAL A 12 0.25 -10.73 -9.17
CA VAL A 12 -0.32 -9.40 -8.96
C VAL A 12 -0.63 -8.73 -10.31
N TYR A 13 0.32 -8.74 -11.25
CA TYR A 13 0.13 -8.15 -12.58
C TYR A 13 -1.03 -8.78 -13.36
N ALA A 14 -1.21 -10.10 -13.28
CA ALA A 14 -2.32 -10.78 -13.93
C ALA A 14 -3.69 -10.32 -13.40
N MET A 15 -3.78 -9.94 -12.13
CA MET A 15 -5.00 -9.39 -11.52
C MET A 15 -5.21 -7.94 -11.92
N VAL A 16 -4.20 -7.08 -11.69
CA VAL A 16 -4.36 -5.62 -11.83
C VAL A 16 -4.38 -5.15 -13.28
N SER A 17 -3.86 -5.95 -14.23
CA SER A 17 -3.96 -5.67 -15.68
C SER A 17 -5.39 -5.78 -16.21
N LYS A 18 -6.31 -6.44 -15.48
CA LYS A 18 -7.73 -6.52 -15.83
C LYS A 18 -8.51 -5.27 -15.45
N VAL A 19 -7.93 -4.38 -14.63
CA VAL A 19 -8.57 -3.16 -14.16
C VAL A 19 -8.61 -2.14 -15.29
N PRO A 20 -9.80 -1.67 -15.71
CA PRO A 20 -9.93 -0.62 -16.72
C PRO A 20 -9.23 0.68 -16.31
N ALA A 21 -8.71 1.42 -17.28
CA ALA A 21 -7.91 2.62 -17.03
C ALA A 21 -8.68 3.70 -16.24
N ASP A 22 -9.98 3.84 -16.50
CA ASP A 22 -10.91 4.76 -15.84
C ASP A 22 -11.31 4.30 -14.42
N GLN A 23 -11.02 3.05 -14.06
CA GLN A 23 -11.25 2.51 -12.71
C GLN A 23 -9.99 2.56 -11.84
N LYS A 24 -8.84 2.96 -12.39
CA LYS A 24 -7.59 3.02 -11.62
C LYS A 24 -7.69 4.05 -10.49
N LYS A 25 -7.36 3.62 -9.28
CA LYS A 25 -7.39 4.45 -8.08
C LYS A 25 -6.15 5.33 -7.99
N SER A 26 -6.34 6.61 -7.71
CA SER A 26 -5.24 7.47 -7.27
C SER A 26 -4.91 7.18 -5.80
N VAL A 27 -3.62 6.99 -5.52
CA VAL A 27 -3.12 6.63 -4.19
C VAL A 27 -2.13 7.68 -3.73
N LEU A 28 -2.28 8.14 -2.50
CA LEU A 28 -1.27 8.94 -1.82
C LEU A 28 -0.59 8.08 -0.77
N TYR A 29 0.72 7.91 -0.89
CA TYR A 29 1.53 7.35 0.19
C TYR A 29 2.09 8.52 1.00
N THR A 30 1.83 8.52 2.30
CA THR A 30 2.40 9.45 3.26
C THR A 30 3.22 8.74 4.35
N SER A 31 4.10 9.48 5.03
CA SER A 31 4.89 8.96 6.16
C SER A 31 4.01 8.66 7.40
N LYS A 32 4.46 8.93 8.62
CA LYS A 32 3.65 8.72 9.86
C LYS A 32 2.49 9.72 9.98
N ASP A 33 2.57 10.80 9.22
CA ASP A 33 1.61 11.89 9.09
C ASP A 33 1.74 12.48 7.67
N LEU A 34 1.12 13.64 7.43
CA LEU A 34 1.18 14.38 6.15
C LEU A 34 2.49 15.18 5.92
N SER A 35 3.52 15.00 6.75
CA SER A 35 4.76 15.80 6.67
C SER A 35 5.60 15.50 5.43
N SER A 36 5.46 14.31 4.85
CA SER A 36 6.17 13.89 3.64
C SER A 36 5.40 12.81 2.89
N VAL A 37 5.56 12.82 1.57
CA VAL A 37 4.87 11.90 0.64
C VAL A 37 5.87 11.17 -0.24
N SER A 38 5.49 9.98 -0.72
CA SER A 38 6.31 9.23 -1.66
C SER A 38 6.13 9.72 -3.09
N GLY A 39 7.08 10.50 -3.58
CA GLY A 39 7.16 10.95 -4.98
C GLY A 39 7.50 9.83 -5.96
N LYS A 40 7.79 10.19 -7.22
CA LYS A 40 8.01 9.27 -8.35
C LYS A 40 9.22 8.35 -8.21
N ASN A 41 10.32 8.86 -7.65
CA ASN A 41 11.63 8.19 -7.66
C ASN A 41 11.94 7.44 -6.37
N VAL A 42 10.92 7.11 -5.57
CA VAL A 42 11.07 6.38 -4.31
C VAL A 42 10.21 5.12 -4.30
N TRP A 43 10.57 4.16 -3.44
CA TRP A 43 9.92 2.85 -3.37
C TRP A 43 8.39 2.88 -3.23
N GLY A 44 7.84 3.88 -2.54
CA GLY A 44 6.39 4.04 -2.42
C GLY A 44 5.68 4.18 -3.77
N ASN A 45 6.36 4.75 -4.79
CA ASN A 45 5.84 4.78 -6.15
C ASN A 45 5.72 3.37 -6.75
N ASP A 46 6.74 2.53 -6.56
CA ASP A 46 6.75 1.16 -7.07
C ASP A 46 5.66 0.34 -6.37
N LEU A 47 5.52 0.48 -5.05
CA LEU A 47 4.43 -0.11 -4.28
C LEU A 47 3.06 0.23 -4.89
N ILE A 48 2.80 1.51 -5.14
CA ILE A 48 1.53 1.97 -5.71
C ILE A 48 1.33 1.43 -7.13
N THR A 49 2.30 1.67 -8.02
CA THR A 49 2.14 1.44 -9.45
C THR A 49 2.13 -0.05 -9.80
N ALA A 50 2.96 -0.87 -9.13
CA ALA A 50 2.94 -2.31 -9.33
C ALA A 50 1.67 -2.97 -8.78
N SER A 51 1.03 -2.36 -7.78
CA SER A 51 -0.30 -2.76 -7.28
C SER A 51 -1.46 -2.24 -8.13
N GLY A 52 -1.17 -1.60 -9.28
CA GLY A 52 -2.17 -1.10 -10.23
C GLY A 52 -2.75 0.28 -9.88
N GLY A 53 -2.21 0.99 -8.88
CA GLY A 53 -2.61 2.34 -8.52
C GLY A 53 -1.90 3.42 -9.34
N ILE A 54 -2.38 4.66 -9.23
CA ILE A 54 -1.76 5.87 -9.78
C ILE A 54 -1.19 6.67 -8.61
N ASN A 55 0.11 6.96 -8.60
CA ASN A 55 0.70 7.77 -7.53
C ASN A 55 0.26 9.24 -7.67
N SER A 56 -0.47 9.74 -6.68
CA SER A 56 -0.97 11.11 -6.64
C SER A 56 0.16 12.14 -6.56
N ALA A 57 1.30 11.77 -5.96
CA ALA A 57 2.48 12.61 -5.81
C ALA A 57 3.52 12.36 -6.91
N ALA A 58 3.16 11.75 -8.06
CA ALA A 58 4.11 11.43 -9.13
C ALA A 58 4.80 12.64 -9.78
N GLU A 59 4.27 13.86 -9.56
CA GLU A 59 4.94 15.10 -10.00
C GLU A 59 6.15 15.47 -9.12
N ILE A 60 6.24 14.90 -7.91
CA ILE A 60 7.35 15.10 -6.99
C ILE A 60 8.49 14.14 -7.34
N THR A 61 9.65 14.66 -7.72
CA THR A 61 10.82 13.84 -8.13
C THR A 61 11.89 13.71 -7.05
N GLU A 62 11.88 14.59 -6.05
CA GLU A 62 12.86 14.56 -4.96
C GLU A 62 12.45 13.55 -3.88
N SER A 63 13.43 12.89 -3.27
CA SER A 63 13.23 11.72 -2.41
C SER A 63 12.70 12.02 -0.99
N SER A 64 12.29 13.26 -0.69
CA SER A 64 11.70 13.63 0.60
C SER A 64 11.11 15.06 0.57
N SER A 65 10.22 15.36 -0.37
CA SER A 65 9.59 16.69 -0.39
C SER A 65 8.49 16.79 0.65
N LYS A 66 8.56 17.84 1.47
CA LYS A 66 7.43 18.30 2.28
C LYS A 66 6.38 18.86 1.34
N VAL A 67 5.11 18.49 1.54
CA VAL A 67 3.98 19.01 0.77
C VAL A 67 3.00 19.70 1.71
N SER A 68 2.32 20.73 1.19
CA SER A 68 1.29 21.41 1.98
C SER A 68 -0.02 20.62 1.94
N VAL A 69 -0.89 20.88 2.92
CA VAL A 69 -2.22 20.25 2.94
C VAL A 69 -3.04 20.67 1.71
N GLU A 70 -2.92 21.92 1.28
CA GLU A 70 -3.61 22.44 0.09
C GLU A 70 -3.22 21.66 -1.18
N GLN A 71 -1.96 21.27 -1.32
CA GLN A 71 -1.51 20.44 -2.43
C GLN A 71 -2.12 19.04 -2.37
N ILE A 72 -2.20 18.44 -1.18
CA ILE A 72 -2.87 17.15 -0.96
C ILE A 72 -4.37 17.25 -1.31
N MET A 73 -5.02 18.33 -0.89
CA MET A 73 -6.42 18.62 -1.22
C MET A 73 -6.64 18.75 -2.73
N LYS A 74 -5.67 19.33 -3.45
CA LYS A 74 -5.72 19.45 -4.92
C LYS A 74 -5.58 18.11 -5.61
N TRP A 75 -4.69 17.23 -5.14
CA TRP A 75 -4.57 15.87 -5.68
C TRP A 75 -5.81 15.02 -5.43
N ASN A 76 -6.47 15.21 -4.28
CA ASN A 76 -7.71 14.55 -3.89
C ASN A 76 -7.71 13.03 -4.14
N PRO A 77 -6.79 12.28 -3.50
CA PRO A 77 -6.60 10.86 -3.77
C PRO A 77 -7.84 10.03 -3.43
N ASP A 78 -8.06 8.94 -4.17
CA ASP A 78 -9.10 7.96 -3.87
C ASP A 78 -8.72 7.10 -2.65
N VAL A 79 -7.43 6.86 -2.43
CA VAL A 79 -6.89 6.05 -1.32
C VAL A 79 -5.67 6.72 -0.69
N ILE A 80 -5.57 6.67 0.64
CA ILE A 80 -4.36 7.06 1.37
C ILE A 80 -3.75 5.83 2.03
N ILE A 81 -2.46 5.60 1.81
CA ILE A 81 -1.67 4.66 2.60
C ILE A 81 -0.65 5.42 3.45
N VAL A 82 -0.50 4.99 4.69
CA VAL A 82 0.31 5.66 5.71
C VAL A 82 1.25 4.64 6.35
N GLN A 83 2.48 5.06 6.68
CA GLN A 83 3.40 4.18 7.41
C GLN A 83 2.80 3.83 8.77
N LYS A 84 2.76 2.54 9.10
CA LYS A 84 2.21 2.08 10.39
C LYS A 84 3.01 2.68 11.54
N ASN A 85 2.30 3.41 12.39
CA ASN A 85 2.86 4.09 13.55
C ASN A 85 1.76 4.43 14.56
N GLY A 86 1.46 3.49 15.45
CA GLY A 86 0.40 3.64 16.42
C GLY A 86 -0.97 3.55 15.76
N ASN A 87 -1.64 4.70 15.60
CA ASN A 87 -2.98 4.81 15.04
C ASN A 87 -3.04 5.84 13.89
N ALA A 88 -2.01 5.85 13.04
CA ALA A 88 -1.79 6.92 12.06
C ALA A 88 -2.98 7.08 11.09
N ALA A 89 -3.55 5.97 10.61
CA ALA A 89 -4.73 6.02 9.74
C ALA A 89 -5.95 6.64 10.45
N GLU A 90 -6.18 6.29 11.71
CA GLU A 90 -7.29 6.84 12.50
C GLU A 90 -7.09 8.32 12.84
N GLN A 91 -5.84 8.76 13.06
CA GLN A 91 -5.52 10.17 13.22
C GLN A 91 -5.81 10.96 11.95
N LEU A 92 -5.40 10.44 10.78
CA LEU A 92 -5.68 11.08 9.49
C LEU A 92 -7.18 11.18 9.21
N LYS A 93 -7.95 10.11 9.47
CA LYS A 93 -9.42 10.11 9.31
C LYS A 93 -10.12 11.17 10.18
N LYS A 94 -9.51 11.58 11.29
CA LYS A 94 -10.04 12.59 12.23
C LYS A 94 -9.48 13.99 11.99
N ASP A 95 -8.54 14.15 11.06
CA ASP A 95 -7.89 15.43 10.80
C ASP A 95 -8.84 16.38 10.05
N PRO A 96 -9.28 17.49 10.67
CA PRO A 96 -10.23 18.41 10.04
C PRO A 96 -9.67 19.06 8.77
N ARG A 97 -8.34 19.18 8.65
CA ARG A 97 -7.67 19.84 7.52
C ARG A 97 -7.84 19.07 6.20
N ILE A 98 -8.10 17.76 6.28
CA ILE A 98 -8.25 16.86 5.13
C ILE A 98 -9.58 16.12 5.10
N SER A 99 -10.52 16.51 5.97
CA SER A 99 -11.85 15.88 6.10
C SER A 99 -12.64 15.83 4.78
N ASP A 100 -12.33 16.74 3.86
CA ASP A 100 -13.01 16.83 2.57
C ASP A 100 -12.47 15.92 1.47
N LEU A 101 -11.32 15.26 1.68
CA LEU A 101 -10.72 14.33 0.73
C LEU A 101 -11.63 13.13 0.45
N LYS A 102 -11.63 12.66 -0.81
CA LYS A 102 -12.34 11.43 -1.21
C LYS A 102 -11.95 10.22 -0.35
N ALA A 103 -10.65 9.98 -0.16
CA ALA A 103 -10.15 8.89 0.66
C ALA A 103 -10.69 8.94 2.10
N ILE A 104 -10.82 10.13 2.69
CA ILE A 104 -11.31 10.31 4.06
C ILE A 104 -12.82 10.04 4.13
N LYS A 105 -13.59 10.66 3.23
CA LYS A 105 -15.05 10.48 3.14
C LYS A 105 -15.47 9.04 2.87
N SER A 106 -14.68 8.29 2.10
CA SER A 106 -14.92 6.88 1.78
C SER A 106 -14.24 5.89 2.74
N GLY A 107 -13.52 6.39 3.75
CA GLY A 107 -12.81 5.55 4.72
C GLY A 107 -11.62 4.76 4.15
N GLN A 108 -11.16 5.08 2.94
CA GLN A 108 -10.06 4.42 2.24
C GLN A 108 -8.69 4.95 2.71
N VAL A 109 -8.44 4.82 4.02
CA VAL A 109 -7.17 5.20 4.65
C VAL A 109 -6.63 4.01 5.43
N PHE A 110 -5.44 3.55 5.07
CA PHE A 110 -4.88 2.28 5.54
C PHE A 110 -3.44 2.43 6.04
N GLU A 111 -3.15 1.83 7.19
CA GLU A 111 -1.76 1.60 7.62
C GLU A 111 -1.17 0.43 6.84
N VAL A 112 0.05 0.59 6.34
CA VAL A 112 0.78 -0.49 5.68
C VAL A 112 1.13 -1.57 6.72
N PRO A 113 0.85 -2.86 6.46
CA PRO A 113 1.19 -3.93 7.38
C PRO A 113 2.68 -4.03 7.68
N ILE A 114 2.99 -4.55 8.88
CA ILE A 114 4.34 -4.90 9.30
C ILE A 114 4.33 -6.39 9.63
N GLY A 115 5.01 -7.20 8.81
CA GLY A 115 5.26 -8.61 9.06
C GLY A 115 6.49 -8.80 9.97
N ALA A 116 7.44 -9.63 9.55
CA ALA A 116 8.75 -9.62 10.19
C ALA A 116 9.57 -8.38 9.76
N PHE A 117 9.22 -7.81 8.60
CA PHE A 117 9.68 -6.51 8.15
C PHE A 117 8.52 -5.68 7.57
N TRP A 118 8.75 -4.38 7.39
CA TRP A 118 7.78 -3.48 6.76
C TRP A 118 7.48 -3.87 5.30
N TRP A 119 6.20 -4.04 4.98
CA TRP A 119 5.78 -4.44 3.63
C TRP A 119 5.88 -3.32 2.58
N ASP A 120 6.04 -2.07 3.03
CA ASP A 120 6.25 -0.90 2.19
C ASP A 120 7.72 -0.54 2.00
N ARG A 121 8.64 -1.47 2.23
CA ARG A 121 10.08 -1.27 1.98
C ARG A 121 10.64 -2.35 1.06
N PRO A 122 11.71 -2.05 0.30
CA PRO A 122 12.36 -3.05 -0.55
C PRO A 122 12.95 -4.14 0.35
N SER A 123 12.31 -5.31 0.35
CA SER A 123 12.63 -6.42 1.23
C SER A 123 12.13 -7.74 0.64
N PRO A 124 12.59 -8.91 1.14
CA PRO A 124 12.04 -10.19 0.70
C PRO A 124 10.50 -10.28 0.81
N GLU A 125 9.89 -9.57 1.77
CA GLU A 125 8.44 -9.52 2.02
C GLU A 125 7.66 -8.58 1.11
N SER A 126 8.29 -7.73 0.29
CA SER A 126 7.56 -6.74 -0.53
C SER A 126 6.45 -7.33 -1.43
N PRO A 127 6.55 -8.56 -1.99
CA PRO A 127 5.44 -9.20 -2.70
C PRO A 127 4.14 -9.23 -1.91
N LEU A 128 4.21 -9.43 -0.59
CA LEU A 128 3.05 -9.39 0.31
C LEU A 128 2.45 -7.98 0.38
N GLY A 129 3.30 -6.94 0.38
CA GLY A 129 2.89 -5.55 0.30
C GLY A 129 2.15 -5.18 -1.00
N PHE A 130 2.67 -5.62 -2.15
CA PHE A 130 2.01 -5.41 -3.44
C PHE A 130 0.65 -6.12 -3.51
N MET A 131 0.59 -7.38 -3.07
CA MET A 131 -0.67 -8.13 -2.97
C MET A 131 -1.66 -7.42 -2.04
N TRP A 132 -1.21 -7.00 -0.87
CA TRP A 132 -2.05 -6.30 0.11
C TRP A 132 -2.66 -5.04 -0.50
N LEU A 133 -1.84 -4.17 -1.08
CA LEU A 133 -2.34 -2.94 -1.65
C LEU A 133 -3.29 -3.22 -2.80
N ALA A 134 -2.99 -4.18 -3.68
CA ALA A 134 -3.90 -4.59 -4.75
C ALA A 134 -5.28 -5.02 -4.21
N THR A 135 -5.34 -5.74 -3.09
CA THR A 135 -6.64 -6.11 -2.45
C THR A 135 -7.41 -4.90 -1.91
N LYS A 136 -6.72 -3.84 -1.45
CA LYS A 136 -7.36 -2.61 -0.99
C LYS A 136 -7.89 -1.77 -2.15
N LEU A 137 -7.15 -1.72 -3.25
CA LEU A 137 -7.54 -0.94 -4.43
C LEU A 137 -8.66 -1.61 -5.22
N TYR A 138 -8.61 -2.94 -5.38
CA TYR A 138 -9.43 -3.68 -6.35
C TYR A 138 -9.93 -5.02 -5.80
N PRO A 139 -10.74 -5.05 -4.72
CA PRO A 139 -11.21 -6.30 -4.11
C PRO A 139 -11.98 -7.19 -5.10
N GLU A 140 -12.70 -6.59 -6.05
CA GLU A 140 -13.45 -7.34 -7.08
C GLU A 140 -12.55 -8.12 -8.04
N TYR A 141 -11.34 -7.62 -8.31
CA TYR A 141 -10.39 -8.23 -9.24
C TYR A 141 -9.37 -9.13 -8.53
N THR A 142 -9.31 -9.11 -7.21
CA THR A 142 -8.28 -9.77 -6.40
C THR A 142 -8.84 -10.80 -5.43
N LYS A 143 -10.04 -11.33 -5.70
CA LYS A 143 -10.74 -12.31 -4.85
C LYS A 143 -9.94 -13.59 -4.60
N ASP A 144 -9.06 -13.96 -5.52
CA ASP A 144 -8.22 -15.14 -5.40
C ASP A 144 -6.92 -14.89 -4.58
N ILE A 145 -6.64 -13.64 -4.18
CA ILE A 145 -5.51 -13.33 -3.31
C ILE A 145 -5.87 -13.65 -1.87
N ASP A 146 -5.44 -14.81 -1.39
CA ASP A 146 -5.45 -15.17 0.04
C ASP A 146 -4.16 -14.70 0.72
N LEU A 147 -4.16 -13.45 1.21
CA LEU A 147 -2.99 -12.86 1.89
C LEU A 147 -2.49 -13.68 3.08
N LYS A 148 -3.39 -14.36 3.79
CA LYS A 148 -3.03 -15.16 4.96
C LYS A 148 -2.25 -16.40 4.54
N LYS A 149 -2.77 -17.11 3.55
CA LYS A 149 -2.08 -18.27 2.95
C LYS A 149 -0.72 -17.85 2.39
N GLU A 150 -0.69 -16.78 1.58
CA GLU A 150 0.53 -16.24 0.97
C GLU A 150 1.59 -15.86 2.02
N SER A 151 1.18 -15.21 3.11
CA SER A 151 2.09 -14.86 4.21
C SER A 151 2.62 -16.10 4.93
N LYS A 152 1.76 -17.08 5.24
CA LYS A 152 2.19 -18.31 5.90
C LYS A 152 3.16 -19.13 5.05
N GLU A 153 2.88 -19.25 3.75
CA GLU A 153 3.77 -19.93 2.81
C GLU A 153 5.13 -19.23 2.75
N PHE A 154 5.15 -17.90 2.67
CA PHE A 154 6.39 -17.13 2.68
C PHE A 154 7.22 -17.36 3.96
N PHE A 155 6.60 -17.24 5.14
CA PHE A 155 7.30 -17.43 6.43
C PHE A 155 7.86 -18.84 6.57
N LYS A 156 7.10 -19.85 6.11
CA LYS A 156 7.54 -21.24 6.12
C LYS A 156 8.73 -21.47 5.19
N GLU A 157 8.66 -20.97 3.95
CA GLU A 157 9.70 -21.20 2.93
C GLU A 157 10.99 -20.45 3.24
N PHE A 158 10.90 -19.16 3.62
CA PHE A 158 12.08 -18.29 3.72
C PHE A 158 12.60 -18.09 5.13
N TYR A 159 11.75 -18.22 6.15
CA TYR A 159 12.14 -18.05 7.55
C TYR A 159 12.11 -19.35 8.36
N ASN A 160 11.71 -20.48 7.74
CA ASN A 160 11.52 -21.76 8.43
C ASN A 160 10.63 -21.61 9.69
N TYR A 161 9.58 -20.79 9.57
CA TYR A 161 8.70 -20.42 10.65
C TYR A 161 7.22 -20.70 10.32
N ASP A 162 6.54 -21.45 11.19
CA ASP A 162 5.11 -21.73 11.05
C ASP A 162 4.29 -20.58 11.66
N LEU A 163 4.00 -19.56 10.85
CA LEU A 163 3.25 -18.38 11.26
C LEU A 163 1.82 -18.73 11.72
N SER A 164 1.49 -18.37 12.96
CA SER A 164 0.15 -18.55 13.54
C SER A 164 -0.86 -17.55 12.99
N ASP A 165 -2.14 -17.83 13.24
CA ASP A 165 -3.23 -16.92 12.86
C ASP A 165 -3.18 -15.61 13.66
N GLU A 166 -2.82 -15.70 14.94
CA GLU A 166 -2.71 -14.56 15.85
C GLU A 166 -1.58 -13.61 15.42
N GLU A 167 -0.41 -14.16 15.10
CA GLU A 167 0.72 -13.37 14.60
C GLU A 167 0.39 -12.71 13.26
N TYR A 168 -0.21 -13.44 12.31
CA TYR A 168 -0.64 -12.86 11.04
C TYR A 168 -1.61 -11.69 11.26
N ASN A 169 -2.59 -11.84 12.16
CA ASN A 169 -3.55 -10.79 12.45
C ASN A 169 -2.88 -9.55 13.08
N SER A 170 -1.77 -9.72 13.81
CA SER A 170 -1.01 -8.61 14.42
C SER A 170 -0.29 -7.73 13.39
N PHE A 171 -0.16 -8.17 12.14
CA PHE A 171 0.47 -7.38 11.08
C PHE A 171 -0.33 -6.13 10.72
N PHE A 172 -1.64 -6.17 10.92
CA PHE A 172 -2.60 -5.12 10.57
C PHE A 172 -2.91 -4.19 11.74
#